data_AF-A0A326TZP7-F1
#
_entry.id   AF-A0A326TZP7-F1
#
_cell.length_a   1.000
_cell.length_b   1.000
_cell.length_c   1.000
_cell.angle_alpha   90.00
_cell.angle_beta   90.00
_cell.angle_gamma   90.00
#
_symmetry.space_group_name_H-M   'P 1'
#
loop_
_entity.id
_entity.type
_entity.pdbx_description
1 polymer ?
#
loop_
_entity_poly.entity_id
_entity_poly.type
_entity_poly.pdbx_seq_one_letter_code
_entity_poly.pdbx_strand_id
1 'polypeptide(L)'
;MNSIETLAFTTEPEASIPPTDTRLWVLLEKAKNLPYGIANLPHPVQRWLASAATVSPHCRLHLISQRFPHRHGLTCFICISRECQSLLYRFHFIAYEHLTRLDFASLLLGHPCYRSFLSPAPLYLTNLTTASRAFTQLSSQAEVWQITDLSIPCIIYLPDGLLYSPSHPDDYWHIWSAHQHQRIYLPCYRGRSCHSAATQRAENLLRQISQNDYMHAFQLYYEQGDRHIDFSEPRKGLLHCLDLVLEGTTHHLRGYSRQYLPRLLQRE
;
A
#
# COMPACT_ATOMS: atom_id res chain seq x y z
N MET A 1 -15.42 -10.52 -30.03
CA MET A 1 -16.57 -11.00 -29.22
C MET A 1 -16.19 -10.79 -27.77
N ASN A 2 -16.93 -9.94 -27.05
CA ASN A 2 -16.70 -9.69 -25.63
C ASN A 2 -17.46 -10.77 -24.85
N SER A 3 -16.75 -11.69 -24.22
CA SER A 3 -17.36 -12.66 -23.31
C SER A 3 -17.67 -11.95 -22.00
N ILE A 4 -18.94 -11.97 -21.58
CA ILE A 4 -19.35 -11.52 -20.24
C ILE A 4 -19.15 -12.73 -19.33
N GLU A 5 -18.11 -12.71 -18.50
CA GLU A 5 -17.97 -13.69 -17.43
C GLU A 5 -18.66 -13.14 -16.19
N THR A 6 -19.66 -13.88 -15.69
CA THR A 6 -20.30 -13.60 -14.41
C THR A 6 -19.74 -14.57 -13.39
N LEU A 7 -19.02 -14.06 -12.41
CA LEU A 7 -18.51 -14.85 -11.29
C LEU A 7 -19.18 -14.38 -10.01
N ALA A 8 -19.81 -15.34 -9.32
CA ALA A 8 -20.30 -15.14 -7.97
C ALA A 8 -19.15 -15.40 -7.00
N PHE A 9 -18.92 -14.50 -6.06
CA PHE A 9 -17.95 -14.71 -4.99
C PHE A 9 -18.56 -14.31 -3.65
N THR A 10 -18.38 -15.17 -2.66
CA THR A 10 -18.74 -14.87 -1.28
C THR A 10 -17.63 -14.04 -0.68
N THR A 11 -17.92 -12.83 -0.23
CA THR A 11 -17.01 -12.10 0.65
C THR A 11 -16.91 -12.86 1.96
N GLU A 12 -15.72 -13.32 2.32
CA GLU A 12 -15.48 -13.72 3.71
C GLU A 12 -15.86 -12.54 4.63
N PRO A 13 -16.39 -12.84 5.83
CA PRO A 13 -16.80 -11.79 6.77
C PRO A 13 -15.62 -10.85 7.03
N GLU A 14 -15.92 -9.56 7.18
CA GLU A 14 -15.03 -8.40 7.37
C GLU A 14 -13.87 -8.60 8.38
N ALA A 15 -12.94 -9.50 8.09
CA ALA A 15 -11.68 -9.61 8.78
C ALA A 15 -10.89 -8.36 8.37
N SER A 16 -10.93 -7.37 9.28
CA SER A 16 -10.57 -5.95 9.13
C SER A 16 -10.17 -5.49 7.74
N ILE A 17 -11.01 -4.61 7.20
CA ILE A 17 -10.81 -3.96 5.91
C ILE A 17 -9.36 -3.46 5.87
N PRO A 18 -8.54 -3.99 4.96
CA PRO A 18 -7.16 -3.55 4.83
C PRO A 18 -7.19 -2.03 4.53
N PRO A 19 -6.18 -1.24 4.92
CA PRO A 19 -6.21 0.20 4.75
C PRO A 19 -6.69 0.59 3.34
N THR A 20 -7.80 1.32 3.24
CA THR A 20 -8.33 1.86 1.98
C THR A 20 -8.03 3.35 1.86
N ASP A 21 -7.97 3.82 0.63
CA ASP A 21 -7.74 5.22 0.23
C ASP A 21 -6.49 5.89 0.85
N THR A 22 -5.62 5.09 1.44
CA THR A 22 -4.39 5.54 2.08
C THR A 22 -3.31 5.72 1.03
N ARG A 23 -3.08 6.99 0.67
CA ARG A 23 -1.99 7.37 -0.24
C ARG A 23 -0.74 7.83 0.48
N LEU A 24 -0.87 8.44 1.65
CA LEU A 24 0.25 8.99 2.41
C LEU A 24 0.46 8.17 3.69
N TRP A 25 1.63 7.54 3.80
CA TRP A 25 2.09 6.90 5.02
C TRP A 25 3.22 7.72 5.64
N VAL A 26 3.10 8.03 6.93
CA VAL A 26 4.18 8.61 7.73
C VAL A 26 4.54 7.62 8.81
N LEU A 27 5.76 7.10 8.74
CA LEU A 27 6.21 6.00 9.56
C LEU A 27 7.41 6.48 10.38
N LEU A 28 7.19 6.65 11.68
CA LEU A 28 8.19 7.20 12.58
C LEU A 28 8.81 6.10 13.42
N GLU A 29 10.14 6.00 13.40
CA GLU A 29 10.85 5.14 14.33
C GLU A 29 10.55 5.55 15.77
N LYS A 30 10.14 4.59 16.57
CA LYS A 30 9.87 4.75 17.99
C LYS A 30 11.19 4.74 18.77
N ALA A 31 11.46 5.82 19.49
CA ALA A 31 12.56 5.86 20.45
C ALA A 31 12.32 4.84 21.58
N LYS A 32 13.38 4.16 22.04
CA LYS A 32 13.29 3.05 23.03
C LYS A 32 12.50 3.41 24.29
N ASN A 33 12.65 4.64 24.78
CA ASN A 33 12.04 5.10 26.04
C ASN A 33 10.70 5.82 25.84
N LEU A 34 10.19 5.90 24.61
CA LEU A 34 8.91 6.53 24.34
C LEU A 34 7.78 5.54 24.63
N PRO A 35 6.71 5.93 25.35
CA PRO A 35 5.49 5.12 25.42
C PRO A 35 4.86 4.91 24.03
N TYR A 36 4.01 3.90 23.89
CA TYR A 36 3.28 3.69 22.63
C TYR A 36 2.27 4.81 22.37
N GLY A 37 2.06 5.15 21.10
CA GLY A 37 1.07 6.13 20.66
C GLY A 37 1.66 7.50 20.32
N ILE A 38 1.12 8.07 19.24
CA ILE A 38 1.52 9.39 18.69
C ILE A 38 1.31 10.52 19.70
N ALA A 39 0.34 10.40 20.61
CA ALA A 39 0.06 11.38 21.65
C ALA A 39 1.24 11.62 22.62
N ASN A 40 2.22 10.72 22.65
CA ASN A 40 3.42 10.86 23.47
C ASN A 40 4.57 11.60 22.76
N LEU A 41 4.41 11.97 21.49
CA LEU A 41 5.42 12.75 20.76
C LEU A 41 5.44 14.22 21.22
N PRO A 42 6.53 14.96 21.01
CA PRO A 42 6.57 16.40 21.29
C PRO A 42 5.43 17.16 20.58
N HIS A 43 4.82 18.14 21.25
CA HIS A 43 3.68 18.89 20.70
C HIS A 43 3.93 19.54 19.32
N PRO A 44 5.14 20.09 19.01
CA PRO A 44 5.44 20.56 17.65
C PRO A 44 5.31 19.46 16.59
N VAL A 45 5.69 18.23 16.93
CA VAL A 45 5.66 17.06 16.05
C VAL A 45 4.22 16.57 15.87
N GLN A 46 3.42 16.58 16.94
CA GLN A 46 1.99 16.26 16.84
C GLN A 46 1.25 17.23 15.91
N ARG A 47 1.52 18.54 16.01
CA ARG A 47 0.95 19.54 15.10
C ARG A 47 1.42 19.36 13.66
N TRP A 48 2.70 19.06 13.47
CA TRP A 48 3.25 18.73 12.15
C TRP A 48 2.54 17.49 11.57
N LEU A 49 2.39 16.41 12.33
CA LEU A 49 1.65 15.22 11.91
C LEU A 49 0.19 15.52 11.56
N ALA A 50 -0.48 16.38 12.34
CA ALA A 50 -1.85 16.82 12.02
C ALA A 50 -1.92 17.57 10.69
N SER A 51 -0.86 18.31 10.29
CA SER A 51 -0.81 18.95 8.98
C SER A 51 -0.79 17.94 7.82
N ALA A 52 -0.26 16.73 8.01
CA ALA A 52 -0.29 15.67 6.99
C ALA A 52 -1.74 15.30 6.60
N ALA A 53 -2.65 15.26 7.59
CA ALA A 53 -4.07 14.97 7.36
C ALA A 53 -4.76 16.09 6.56
N THR A 54 -4.27 17.33 6.62
CA THR A 54 -4.84 18.45 5.85
C THR A 54 -4.52 18.35 4.36
N VAL A 55 -3.34 17.83 3.99
CA VAL A 55 -2.95 17.62 2.59
C VAL A 55 -3.34 16.25 2.04
N SER A 56 -3.59 15.27 2.91
CA SER A 56 -4.07 13.94 2.54
C SER A 56 -5.04 13.43 3.60
N PRO A 57 -6.37 13.57 3.39
CA PRO A 57 -7.39 13.20 4.37
C PRO A 57 -7.30 11.75 4.88
N HIS A 58 -6.79 10.84 4.05
CA HIS A 58 -6.59 9.42 4.38
C HIS A 58 -5.12 9.09 4.71
N CYS A 59 -4.38 10.04 5.27
CA CYS A 59 -3.02 9.78 5.74
C CYS A 59 -3.00 8.77 6.89
N ARG A 60 -2.08 7.80 6.85
CA ARG A 60 -1.81 6.86 7.95
C ARG A 60 -0.50 7.23 8.63
N LEU A 61 -0.59 7.39 9.93
CA LEU A 61 0.54 7.71 10.79
C LEU A 61 0.80 6.51 11.70
N HIS A 62 2.02 5.99 11.69
CA HIS A 62 2.37 4.85 12.53
C HIS A 62 3.73 5.03 13.19
N LEU A 63 3.83 4.55 14.42
CA LEU A 63 5.12 4.26 15.03
C LEU A 63 5.61 2.90 14.54
N ILE A 64 6.88 2.84 14.17
CA ILE A 64 7.56 1.63 13.71
C ILE A 64 8.79 1.35 14.54
N SER A 65 9.24 0.11 14.56
CA SER A 65 10.45 -0.28 15.28
C SER A 65 11.23 -1.35 14.50
N GLN A 66 12.52 -1.44 14.78
CA GLN A 66 13.37 -2.53 14.29
C GLN A 66 13.89 -3.34 15.46
N ARG A 67 14.08 -4.65 15.22
CA ARG A 67 14.68 -5.57 16.20
C ARG A 67 16.09 -5.12 16.62
N PHE A 68 16.87 -4.68 15.64
CA PHE A 68 18.25 -4.26 15.83
C PHE A 68 18.39 -2.82 15.33
N PRO A 69 18.09 -1.81 16.16
CA PRO A 69 18.22 -0.42 15.76
C PRO A 69 19.67 -0.19 15.31
N HIS A 70 19.84 0.09 14.02
CA HIS A 70 21.13 0.46 13.47
C HIS A 70 21.33 1.96 13.72
N ARG A 71 22.36 2.28 14.52
CA ARG A 71 22.99 3.61 14.66
C ARG A 71 22.35 4.58 15.65
N HIS A 72 23.11 5.65 15.92
CA HIS A 72 22.69 6.85 16.63
C HIS A 72 21.65 7.59 15.78
N GLY A 73 20.45 7.80 16.33
CA GLY A 73 19.39 8.59 15.70
C GLY A 73 18.07 7.82 15.56
N LEU A 74 17.18 8.39 14.77
CA LEU A 74 15.83 7.95 14.46
C LEU A 74 15.61 8.05 12.95
N THR A 75 14.76 7.16 12.44
CA THR A 75 14.39 7.10 11.03
C THR A 75 12.92 7.50 10.85
N CYS A 76 12.61 8.20 9.77
CA CYS A 76 11.25 8.50 9.34
C CYS A 76 11.13 8.11 7.88
N PHE A 77 10.12 7.32 7.56
CA PHE A 77 9.72 7.09 6.18
C PHE A 77 8.47 7.87 5.85
N ILE A 78 8.48 8.50 4.69
CA ILE A 78 7.28 9.11 4.11
C ILE A 78 7.03 8.38 2.80
N CYS A 79 5.95 7.63 2.73
CA CYS A 79 5.58 6.90 1.53
C CYS A 79 4.35 7.53 0.88
N ILE A 80 4.41 7.66 -0.44
CA ILE A 80 3.31 8.07 -1.28
C ILE A 80 2.96 6.89 -2.18
N SER A 81 1.96 6.12 -1.76
CA SER A 81 1.48 4.94 -2.47
C SER A 81 0.57 5.35 -3.61
N ARG A 82 0.89 4.83 -4.80
CA ARG A 82 0.18 5.03 -6.05
C ARG A 82 0.21 3.73 -6.83
N GLU A 83 -0.61 3.60 -7.86
CA GLU A 83 -0.52 2.44 -8.75
C GLU A 83 0.76 2.47 -9.59
N CYS A 84 1.26 3.67 -9.87
CA CYS A 84 2.49 3.94 -10.61
C CYS A 84 3.19 5.15 -10.01
N GLN A 85 4.53 5.16 -10.14
CA GLN A 85 5.37 6.26 -9.63
C GLN A 85 5.20 6.49 -8.13
N SER A 86 5.05 5.40 -7.36
CA SER A 86 5.07 5.43 -5.91
C SER A 86 6.41 5.96 -5.41
N LEU A 87 6.41 6.72 -4.32
CA LEU A 87 7.63 7.35 -3.77
C LEU A 87 7.83 6.91 -2.33
N LEU A 88 9.06 6.55 -1.98
CA LEU A 88 9.48 6.32 -0.61
C LEU A 88 10.59 7.30 -0.26
N TYR A 89 10.37 8.17 0.70
CA TYR A 89 11.42 9.01 1.27
C TYR A 89 11.89 8.41 2.59
N ARG A 90 13.19 8.54 2.86
CA ARG A 90 13.84 8.13 4.10
C ARG A 90 14.61 9.31 4.68
N PHE A 91 14.27 9.66 5.91
CA PHE A 91 14.93 10.72 6.68
C PHE A 91 15.61 10.13 7.91
N HIS A 92 16.80 10.65 8.21
CA HIS A 92 17.53 10.36 9.43
C HIS A 92 17.66 11.63 10.26
N PHE A 93 17.40 11.52 11.56
CA PHE A 93 17.42 12.65 12.49
C PHE A 93 17.81 12.19 13.89
N ILE A 94 18.14 13.14 14.76
CA ILE A 94 18.57 12.86 16.14
C ILE A 94 17.42 13.10 17.12
N ALA A 95 16.50 14.00 16.78
CA ALA A 95 15.36 14.41 17.60
C ALA A 95 14.11 14.64 16.73
N TYR A 96 12.93 14.29 17.25
CA TYR A 96 11.69 14.33 16.48
C TYR A 96 11.35 15.73 15.96
N GLU A 97 11.76 16.78 16.68
CA GLU A 97 11.53 18.18 16.33
C GLU A 97 12.11 18.55 14.96
N HIS A 98 13.15 17.85 14.50
CA HIS A 98 13.72 18.08 13.17
C HIS A 98 12.74 17.74 12.04
N LEU A 99 11.74 16.87 12.28
CA LEU A 99 10.71 16.52 11.30
C LEU A 99 9.82 17.70 10.94
N THR A 100 9.67 18.68 11.84
CA THR A 100 8.84 19.87 11.61
C THR A 100 9.33 20.76 10.46
N ARG A 101 10.55 20.51 9.96
CA ARG A 101 11.13 21.18 8.79
C ARG A 101 10.69 20.57 7.46
N LEU A 102 10.02 19.41 7.49
CA LEU A 102 9.54 18.73 6.30
C LEU A 102 8.18 19.30 5.89
N ASP A 103 8.05 19.67 4.62
CA ASP A 103 6.80 20.13 4.03
C ASP A 103 6.11 18.98 3.27
N PHE A 104 4.96 18.54 3.76
CA PHE A 104 4.19 17.47 3.15
C PHE A 104 3.69 17.84 1.75
N ALA A 105 3.32 19.09 1.49
CA ALA A 105 2.85 19.50 0.18
C ALA A 105 3.95 19.33 -0.87
N SER A 106 5.16 19.83 -0.58
CA SER A 106 6.33 19.64 -1.43
C SER A 106 6.73 18.17 -1.60
N LEU A 107 6.63 17.34 -0.55
CA LEU A 107 6.89 15.90 -0.65
C LEU A 107 5.90 15.19 -1.59
N LEU A 108 4.60 15.49 -1.46
CA LEU A 108 3.52 14.94 -2.29
C LEU A 108 3.69 15.27 -3.78
N LEU A 109 4.22 16.47 -4.06
CA LEU A 109 4.53 16.94 -5.41
C LEU A 109 5.86 16.43 -5.95
N GLY A 110 6.66 15.69 -5.17
CA GLY A 110 7.97 15.21 -5.62
C GLY A 110 9.00 16.33 -5.79
N HIS A 111 8.91 17.38 -4.96
CA HIS A 111 9.72 18.58 -5.12
C HIS A 111 11.24 18.25 -5.16
N PRO A 112 12.04 18.87 -6.06
CA PRO A 112 13.45 18.51 -6.27
C PRO A 112 14.33 18.53 -5.02
N CYS A 113 14.03 19.40 -4.04
CA CYS A 113 14.80 19.48 -2.79
C CYS A 113 14.75 18.19 -1.95
N TYR A 114 13.76 17.31 -2.19
CA TYR A 114 13.64 16.03 -1.49
C TYR A 114 14.22 14.84 -2.25
N ARG A 115 14.74 15.02 -3.47
CA ARG A 115 15.24 13.91 -4.30
C ARG A 115 16.35 13.10 -3.64
N SER A 116 17.25 13.76 -2.89
CA SER A 116 18.33 13.09 -2.17
C SER A 116 17.86 12.18 -1.04
N PHE A 117 16.59 12.28 -0.63
CA PHE A 117 15.99 11.46 0.42
C PHE A 117 15.16 10.30 -0.13
N LEU A 118 15.07 10.13 -1.46
CA LEU A 118 14.38 8.99 -2.05
C LEU A 118 15.12 7.69 -1.70
N SER A 119 14.38 6.73 -1.15
CA SER A 119 14.86 5.38 -0.90
C SER A 119 14.72 4.54 -2.16
N PRO A 120 15.80 3.92 -2.67
CA PRO A 120 15.70 3.00 -3.79
C PRO A 120 15.20 1.61 -3.36
N ALA A 121 15.31 1.28 -2.07
CA ALA A 121 14.89 -0.01 -1.53
C ALA A 121 13.43 0.05 -1.04
N PRO A 122 12.62 -0.98 -1.31
CA PRO A 122 11.28 -1.08 -0.75
C PRO A 122 11.33 -1.37 0.75
N LEU A 123 10.23 -1.08 1.41
CA LEU A 123 10.05 -1.24 2.85
C LEU A 123 8.94 -2.26 3.12
N TYR A 124 9.23 -3.24 3.97
CA TYR A 124 8.25 -4.20 4.47
C TYR A 124 7.84 -3.81 5.87
N LEU A 125 6.55 -3.51 6.07
CA LEU A 125 5.98 -3.38 7.40
C LEU A 125 5.26 -4.66 7.78
N THR A 126 5.42 -5.08 9.02
CA THR A 126 4.68 -6.23 9.54
C THR A 126 4.37 -6.06 11.02
N ASN A 127 3.23 -6.55 11.47
CA ASN A 127 2.90 -6.64 12.88
C ASN A 127 3.45 -7.93 13.53
N LEU A 128 4.21 -8.75 12.78
CA LEU A 128 4.93 -9.87 13.33
C LEU A 128 5.84 -9.42 14.47
N THR A 129 5.90 -10.25 15.51
CA THR A 129 6.89 -10.06 16.56
C THR A 129 8.29 -10.23 15.98
N THR A 130 9.22 -9.39 16.42
CA THR A 130 10.63 -9.47 15.99
C THR A 130 11.25 -10.82 16.29
N ALA A 131 10.75 -11.54 17.30
CA ALA A 131 11.19 -12.88 17.68
C ALA A 131 10.72 -13.99 16.74
N SER A 132 9.74 -13.74 15.87
CA SER A 132 9.23 -14.75 14.95
C SER A 132 10.28 -15.16 13.91
N ARG A 133 10.25 -16.45 13.52
CA ARG A 133 11.12 -16.99 12.46
C ARG A 133 10.88 -16.29 11.13
N ALA A 134 9.61 -16.05 10.78
CA ALA A 134 9.20 -15.35 9.56
C ALA A 134 9.77 -13.92 9.52
N PHE A 135 9.68 -13.15 10.61
CA PHE A 135 10.29 -11.82 10.69
C PHE A 135 11.82 -11.91 10.50
N THR A 136 12.46 -12.83 11.24
CA THR A 136 13.92 -12.98 11.20
C THR A 136 14.41 -13.32 9.79
N GLN A 137 13.76 -14.26 9.13
CA GLN A 137 14.07 -14.66 7.76
C GLN A 137 13.87 -13.51 6.77
N LEU A 138 12.73 -12.82 6.81
CA LEU A 138 12.46 -11.70 5.92
C LEU A 138 13.46 -10.55 6.16
N SER A 139 13.76 -10.25 7.42
CA SER A 139 14.71 -9.19 7.81
C SER A 139 16.16 -9.47 7.40
N SER A 140 16.51 -10.73 7.09
CA SER A 140 17.83 -11.07 6.54
C SER A 140 17.98 -10.72 5.07
N GLN A 141 16.87 -10.52 4.36
CA GLN A 141 16.83 -10.32 2.90
C GLN A 141 16.26 -8.95 2.49
N ALA A 142 15.57 -8.26 3.39
CA ALA A 142 14.87 -7.02 3.09
C ALA A 142 14.88 -6.05 4.29
N GLU A 143 14.61 -4.78 4.00
CA GLU A 143 14.35 -3.79 5.04
C GLU A 143 12.96 -4.02 5.64
N VAL A 144 12.93 -4.67 6.81
CA VAL A 144 11.69 -4.99 7.53
C VAL A 144 11.59 -4.16 8.80
N TRP A 145 10.43 -3.57 9.01
CA TRP A 145 10.09 -2.83 10.22
C TRP A 145 8.82 -3.41 10.84
N GLN A 146 8.81 -3.44 12.17
CA GLN A 146 7.61 -3.79 12.92
C GLN A 146 6.70 -2.57 13.01
N ILE A 147 5.40 -2.79 12.87
CA ILE A 147 4.33 -1.80 13.11
C ILE A 147 3.44 -2.32 14.25
N THR A 148 3.22 -1.52 15.29
CA THR A 148 2.62 -2.01 16.54
C THR A 148 1.11 -1.87 16.63
N ASP A 149 0.53 -1.00 15.80
CA ASP A 149 -0.85 -0.55 15.99
C ASP A 149 -1.81 -1.14 14.92
N LEU A 150 -1.40 -2.21 14.23
CA LEU A 150 -2.26 -2.92 13.27
C LEU A 150 -2.94 -4.11 13.93
N SER A 151 -4.27 -4.15 13.81
CA SER A 151 -5.15 -5.13 14.46
C SER A 151 -5.14 -6.52 13.81
N ILE A 152 -4.54 -6.68 12.63
CA ILE A 152 -4.53 -7.96 11.88
C ILE A 152 -3.13 -8.27 11.36
N PRO A 153 -2.70 -9.56 11.39
CA PRO A 153 -1.53 -10.05 10.67
C PRO A 153 -1.48 -9.53 9.24
N CYS A 154 -0.51 -8.66 8.96
CA CYS A 154 -0.35 -8.13 7.63
C CYS A 154 1.12 -7.89 7.28
N ILE A 155 1.38 -7.97 5.98
CA ILE A 155 2.57 -7.38 5.37
C ILE A 155 2.09 -6.21 4.52
N ILE A 156 2.71 -5.06 4.72
CA ILE A 156 2.56 -3.90 3.84
C ILE A 156 3.88 -3.73 3.10
N TYR A 157 3.82 -3.80 1.77
CA TYR A 157 4.97 -3.56 0.90
C TYR A 157 4.91 -2.15 0.33
N LEU A 158 5.89 -1.33 0.67
CA LEU A 158 6.01 0.07 0.27
C LEU A 158 7.19 0.24 -0.69
N PRO A 159 7.12 1.16 -1.67
CA PRO A 159 6.14 2.25 -1.74
C PRO A 159 4.79 1.92 -2.39
N ASP A 160 4.67 0.79 -3.07
CA ASP A 160 3.48 0.46 -3.88
C ASP A 160 2.21 0.21 -3.06
N GLY A 161 2.35 0.14 -1.74
CA GLY A 161 1.23 0.05 -0.81
C GLY A 161 0.48 -1.25 -0.95
N LEU A 162 1.15 -2.35 -1.34
CA LEU A 162 0.53 -3.65 -1.48
C LEU A 162 0.26 -4.25 -0.10
N LEU A 163 -0.94 -4.79 0.07
CA LEU A 163 -1.43 -5.33 1.33
C LEU A 163 -1.55 -6.84 1.21
N TYR A 164 -1.02 -7.54 2.20
CA TYR A 164 -1.09 -8.99 2.29
C TYR A 164 -1.57 -9.43 3.66
N SER A 165 -2.30 -10.54 3.69
CA SER A 165 -2.68 -11.26 4.91
C SER A 165 -2.15 -12.70 4.84
N PRO A 166 -0.88 -12.94 5.24
CA PRO A 166 -0.31 -14.28 5.32
C PRO A 166 -1.12 -15.16 6.28
N SER A 167 -1.42 -16.40 5.87
CA SER A 167 -2.05 -17.40 6.74
C SER A 167 -1.06 -18.48 7.19
N HIS A 168 0.04 -18.66 6.46
CA HIS A 168 1.11 -19.61 6.76
C HIS A 168 2.49 -18.93 6.89
N PRO A 169 3.41 -19.42 7.74
CA PRO A 169 4.77 -18.89 7.84
C PRO A 169 5.56 -18.86 6.51
N ASP A 170 5.26 -19.77 5.57
CA ASP A 170 5.95 -19.82 4.27
C ASP A 170 5.48 -18.74 3.30
N ASP A 171 4.29 -18.17 3.51
CA ASP A 171 3.74 -17.10 2.67
C ASP A 171 4.66 -15.87 2.65
N TYR A 172 5.34 -15.59 3.77
CA TYR A 172 6.29 -14.48 3.88
C TYR A 172 7.44 -14.60 2.87
N TRP A 173 7.93 -15.83 2.66
CA TRP A 173 8.97 -16.11 1.67
C TRP A 173 8.43 -15.98 0.25
N HIS A 174 7.23 -16.50 -0.02
CA HIS A 174 6.60 -16.41 -1.33
C HIS A 174 6.30 -14.96 -1.72
N ILE A 175 5.81 -14.14 -0.79
CA ILE A 175 5.57 -12.70 -0.99
C ILE A 175 6.89 -12.00 -1.34
N TRP A 176 7.94 -12.20 -0.55
CA TRP A 176 9.25 -11.59 -0.83
C TRP A 176 9.82 -12.01 -2.18
N SER A 177 9.77 -13.31 -2.50
CA SER A 177 10.29 -13.87 -3.75
C SER A 177 9.53 -13.34 -4.97
N ALA A 178 8.20 -13.19 -4.87
CA ALA A 178 7.40 -12.58 -5.93
C ALA A 178 7.81 -11.12 -6.20
N HIS A 179 8.07 -10.33 -5.16
CA HIS A 179 8.51 -8.94 -5.33
C HIS A 179 9.88 -8.81 -6.00
N GLN A 180 10.81 -9.76 -5.80
CA GLN A 180 12.08 -9.78 -6.53
C GLN A 180 11.88 -9.86 -8.05
N HIS A 181 10.74 -10.35 -8.50
CA HIS A 181 10.37 -10.51 -9.90
C HIS A 181 9.28 -9.55 -10.36
N GLN A 182 9.00 -8.47 -9.60
CA GLN A 182 7.94 -7.49 -9.90
C GLN A 182 6.54 -8.15 -10.02
N ARG A 183 6.30 -9.17 -9.19
CA ARG A 183 5.05 -9.92 -9.10
C ARG A 183 4.42 -9.80 -7.72
N ILE A 184 3.15 -10.15 -7.64
CA ILE A 184 2.33 -10.21 -6.43
C ILE A 184 2.08 -11.68 -6.10
N TYR A 185 2.22 -12.05 -4.84
CA TYR A 185 1.78 -13.36 -4.39
C TYR A 185 0.26 -13.36 -4.15
N LEU A 186 -0.49 -13.71 -5.21
CA LEU A 186 -1.96 -13.64 -5.23
C LEU A 186 -2.68 -14.34 -4.06
N PRO A 187 -2.24 -15.52 -3.56
CA PRO A 187 -2.94 -16.21 -2.48
C PRO A 187 -3.14 -15.36 -1.21
N CYS A 188 -2.18 -14.49 -0.89
CA CYS A 188 -2.25 -13.63 0.29
C CYS A 188 -2.61 -12.18 -0.03
N TYR A 189 -2.73 -11.82 -1.32
CA TYR A 189 -2.96 -10.44 -1.73
C TYR A 189 -4.34 -9.96 -1.25
N ARG A 190 -4.39 -8.70 -0.79
CA ARG A 190 -5.61 -8.06 -0.30
C ARG A 190 -5.94 -6.76 -1.03
N GLY A 191 -5.03 -6.21 -1.82
CA GLY A 191 -5.26 -4.98 -2.57
C GLY A 191 -4.14 -3.97 -2.38
N ARG A 192 -4.38 -2.75 -2.87
CA ARG A 192 -3.49 -1.60 -2.68
C ARG A 192 -4.08 -0.62 -1.70
N SER A 193 -3.24 -0.08 -0.83
CA SER A 193 -3.64 0.92 0.15
C SER A 193 -4.23 2.19 -0.46
N CYS A 194 -3.80 2.58 -1.67
CA CYS A 194 -4.30 3.76 -2.36
C CYS A 194 -5.70 3.60 -2.99
N HIS A 195 -6.27 2.40 -2.94
CA HIS A 195 -7.59 2.06 -3.49
C HIS A 195 -8.68 2.08 -2.43
N SER A 196 -9.90 2.40 -2.86
CA SER A 196 -11.11 2.19 -2.08
C SER A 196 -11.38 0.70 -1.86
N ALA A 197 -12.27 0.35 -0.93
CA ALA A 197 -12.67 -1.05 -0.71
C ALA A 197 -13.27 -1.69 -1.97
N ALA A 198 -14.09 -0.94 -2.72
CA ALA A 198 -14.68 -1.43 -3.96
C ALA A 198 -13.61 -1.68 -5.03
N THR A 199 -12.68 -0.75 -5.20
CA THR A 199 -11.56 -0.88 -6.13
C THR A 199 -10.67 -2.07 -5.78
N GLN A 200 -10.31 -2.28 -4.50
CA GLN A 200 -9.53 -3.44 -4.08
C GLN A 200 -10.23 -4.76 -4.39
N ARG A 201 -11.54 -4.87 -4.15
CA ARG A 201 -12.32 -6.08 -4.49
C ARG A 201 -12.32 -6.35 -5.98
N ALA A 202 -12.57 -5.32 -6.79
CA ALA A 202 -12.58 -5.44 -8.25
C ALA A 202 -11.19 -5.83 -8.80
N GLU A 203 -10.11 -5.24 -8.28
CA GLU A 203 -8.75 -5.60 -8.69
C GLU A 203 -8.40 -7.05 -8.30
N ASN A 204 -8.71 -7.45 -7.07
CA ASN A 204 -8.49 -8.83 -6.61
C ASN A 204 -9.18 -9.84 -7.53
N LEU A 205 -10.46 -9.61 -7.85
CA LEU A 205 -11.18 -10.50 -8.76
C LEU A 205 -10.57 -10.48 -10.16
N LEU A 206 -10.26 -9.30 -10.71
CA LEU A 206 -9.65 -9.17 -12.03
C LEU A 206 -8.34 -9.98 -12.11
N ARG A 207 -7.52 -9.93 -11.05
CA ARG A 207 -6.27 -10.71 -10.94
C ARG A 207 -6.54 -12.21 -10.85
N GLN A 208 -7.58 -12.63 -10.12
CA GLN A 208 -7.98 -14.04 -10.04
C GLN A 208 -8.47 -14.58 -11.39
N ILE A 209 -9.26 -13.82 -12.13
CA ILE A 209 -9.77 -14.26 -13.44
C ILE A 209 -8.63 -14.29 -14.47
N SER A 210 -7.87 -13.21 -14.55
CA SER A 210 -6.79 -13.08 -15.54
C SER A 210 -5.54 -13.87 -15.21
N GLN A 211 -5.41 -14.36 -13.97
CA GLN A 211 -4.18 -14.93 -13.41
C GLN A 211 -2.97 -14.00 -13.59
N ASN A 212 -3.20 -12.68 -13.67
CA ASN A 212 -2.14 -11.71 -13.89
C ASN A 212 -1.56 -11.22 -12.55
N ASP A 213 -0.40 -11.76 -12.23
CA ASP A 213 0.33 -11.49 -10.99
C ASP A 213 1.34 -10.34 -11.11
N TYR A 214 1.50 -9.70 -12.29
CA TYR A 214 2.41 -8.58 -12.41
C TYR A 214 1.96 -7.41 -11.53
N MET A 215 2.91 -6.82 -10.80
CA MET A 215 2.64 -5.78 -9.81
C MET A 215 1.82 -4.64 -10.41
N HIS A 216 2.30 -4.03 -11.50
CA HIS A 216 1.66 -2.92 -12.19
C HIS A 216 0.88 -3.37 -13.44
N ALA A 217 0.26 -4.55 -13.39
CA ALA A 217 -0.57 -5.06 -14.48
C ALA A 217 -1.77 -4.15 -14.79
N PHE A 218 -2.41 -3.66 -13.73
CA PHE A 218 -3.67 -2.93 -13.80
C PHE A 218 -3.52 -1.54 -13.18
N GLN A 219 -4.19 -0.56 -13.79
CA GLN A 219 -4.29 0.81 -13.30
C GLN A 219 -5.77 1.23 -13.34
N LEU A 220 -6.27 1.77 -12.24
CA LEU A 220 -7.60 2.34 -12.11
C LEU A 220 -7.76 3.45 -13.13
N TYR A 221 -8.70 3.25 -14.04
CA TYR A 221 -9.04 4.21 -15.08
C TYR A 221 -10.22 5.09 -14.65
N TYR A 222 -11.23 4.47 -14.05
CA TYR A 222 -12.45 5.14 -13.62
C TYR A 222 -13.13 4.39 -12.48
N GLU A 223 -13.74 5.15 -11.57
CA GLU A 223 -14.53 4.62 -10.46
C GLU A 223 -15.79 5.47 -10.30
N GLN A 224 -16.96 4.83 -10.27
CA GLN A 224 -18.24 5.48 -10.01
C GLN A 224 -18.90 4.87 -8.77
N GLY A 225 -18.47 5.36 -7.61
CA GLY A 225 -18.86 4.80 -6.32
C GLY A 225 -18.53 3.31 -6.25
N ASP A 226 -19.37 2.53 -5.57
CA ASP A 226 -19.10 1.10 -5.35
C ASP A 226 -19.66 0.18 -6.45
N ARG A 227 -20.12 0.73 -7.58
CA ARG A 227 -20.88 -0.04 -8.60
C ARG A 227 -20.11 -0.34 -9.86
N HIS A 228 -19.28 0.58 -10.33
CA HIS A 228 -18.63 0.45 -11.62
C HIS A 228 -17.18 0.90 -11.52
N ILE A 229 -16.27 0.01 -11.89
CA ILE A 229 -14.83 0.20 -11.79
C ILE A 229 -14.20 -0.25 -13.10
N ASP A 230 -13.40 0.62 -13.70
CA ASP A 230 -12.63 0.31 -14.89
C ASP A 230 -11.14 0.23 -14.55
N PHE A 231 -10.47 -0.83 -15.00
CA PHE A 231 -9.01 -0.91 -15.00
C PHE A 231 -8.47 -0.93 -16.42
N SER A 232 -7.44 -0.12 -16.68
CA SER A 232 -6.60 -0.29 -17.85
C SER A 232 -5.52 -1.36 -17.59
N GLU A 233 -5.20 -2.15 -18.62
CA GLU A 233 -4.04 -3.04 -18.67
C GLU A 233 -3.10 -2.53 -19.77
N PRO A 234 -2.20 -1.58 -19.45
CA PRO A 234 -1.45 -0.81 -20.46
C PRO A 234 -0.62 -1.68 -21.40
N ARG A 235 -0.03 -2.77 -20.89
CA ARG A 235 0.80 -3.69 -21.68
C ARG A 235 0.04 -4.39 -22.79
N LYS A 236 -1.27 -4.60 -22.62
CA LYS A 236 -2.14 -5.24 -23.61
C LYS A 236 -3.03 -4.25 -24.35
N GLY A 237 -3.06 -2.98 -23.94
CA GLY A 237 -4.00 -2.01 -24.47
C GLY A 237 -5.45 -2.44 -24.26
N LEU A 238 -5.76 -3.01 -23.09
CA LEU A 238 -7.12 -3.44 -22.75
C LEU A 238 -7.72 -2.54 -21.67
N LEU A 239 -9.02 -2.33 -21.75
CA LEU A 239 -9.83 -1.77 -20.67
C LEU A 239 -10.77 -2.86 -20.17
N HIS A 240 -10.67 -3.14 -18.87
CA HIS A 240 -11.49 -4.08 -18.13
C HIS A 240 -12.57 -3.29 -17.41
N CYS A 241 -13.83 -3.52 -17.77
CA CYS A 241 -14.98 -2.86 -17.17
C CYS A 241 -15.67 -3.84 -16.23
N LEU A 242 -15.83 -3.44 -14.96
CA LEU A 242 -16.30 -4.31 -13.89
C LEU A 242 -17.50 -3.67 -13.18
N ASP A 243 -18.66 -4.31 -13.27
CA ASP A 243 -19.86 -3.95 -12.53
C ASP A 243 -19.98 -4.80 -11.25
N LEU A 244 -19.92 -4.14 -10.10
CA LEU A 244 -20.19 -4.70 -8.79
C LEU A 244 -21.71 -4.68 -8.53
N VAL A 245 -22.34 -5.84 -8.58
CA VAL A 245 -23.75 -6.04 -8.29
C VAL A 245 -23.89 -6.62 -6.88
N LEU A 246 -24.66 -5.96 -6.02
CA LEU A 246 -25.00 -6.44 -4.69
C LEU A 246 -26.28 -7.28 -4.77
N GLU A 247 -26.21 -8.57 -4.46
CA GLU A 247 -27.40 -9.41 -4.26
C GLU A 247 -27.39 -9.96 -2.82
N GLY A 248 -28.11 -9.29 -1.91
CA GLY A 248 -28.10 -9.60 -0.49
C GLY A 248 -26.76 -9.26 0.18
N THR A 249 -26.11 -10.24 0.81
CA THR A 249 -24.73 -10.13 1.35
C THR A 249 -23.67 -10.60 0.35
N THR A 250 -24.08 -11.05 -0.84
CA THR A 250 -23.17 -11.58 -1.85
C THR A 250 -22.89 -10.51 -2.89
N HIS A 251 -21.62 -10.37 -3.25
CA HIS A 251 -21.21 -9.50 -4.34
C HIS A 251 -21.06 -10.34 -5.60
N HIS A 252 -21.76 -9.94 -6.67
CA HIS A 252 -21.60 -10.47 -8.01
C HIS A 252 -20.80 -9.48 -8.83
N LEU A 253 -19.92 -9.99 -9.68
CA LEU A 253 -19.22 -9.16 -10.64
C LEU A 253 -19.59 -9.57 -12.06
N ARG A 254 -19.99 -8.59 -12.85
CA ARG A 254 -20.12 -8.74 -14.30
C ARG A 254 -19.00 -7.94 -14.94
N GLY A 255 -18.08 -8.67 -15.55
CA GLY A 255 -16.93 -8.08 -16.21
C GLY A 255 -17.00 -8.30 -17.71
N TYR A 256 -16.51 -7.32 -18.48
CA TYR A 256 -16.09 -7.56 -19.86
C TYR A 256 -14.84 -6.73 -20.17
N SER A 257 -13.98 -7.29 -21.02
CA SER A 257 -12.82 -6.58 -21.53
C SER A 257 -13.11 -6.06 -22.93
N ARG A 258 -12.65 -4.85 -23.23
CA ARG A 258 -12.65 -4.30 -24.59
C ARG A 258 -11.26 -3.78 -24.94
N GLN A 259 -10.92 -3.79 -26.23
CA GLN A 259 -9.71 -3.12 -26.69
C GLN A 259 -9.81 -1.63 -26.36
N TYR A 260 -8.80 -1.14 -25.67
CA TYR A 260 -8.60 0.26 -25.42
C TYR A 260 -7.83 0.82 -26.61
N LEU A 261 -8.53 1.48 -27.53
CA LEU A 261 -7.89 2.46 -28.39
C LEU A 261 -7.67 3.68 -27.50
N PRO A 262 -6.41 4.04 -27.15
CA PRO A 262 -6.19 5.31 -26.52
C PRO A 262 -6.82 6.33 -27.45
N ARG A 263 -7.81 7.10 -26.97
CA ARG A 263 -8.09 8.37 -27.64
C ARG A 263 -6.75 9.07 -27.62
N LEU A 264 -6.16 9.20 -28.80
CA LEU A 264 -4.90 9.89 -29.02
C LEU A 264 -4.85 11.06 -28.05
N LEU A 265 -3.79 11.12 -27.26
CA LEU A 265 -3.34 12.34 -26.60
C LEU A 265 -3.09 13.38 -27.70
N GLN A 266 -4.17 13.93 -28.25
CA GLN A 266 -4.22 15.26 -28.86
C GLN A 266 -4.60 16.20 -27.73
N ARG A 267 -3.64 16.43 -26.86
CA ARG A 267 -3.50 17.70 -26.14
C ARG A 267 -2.06 18.10 -26.33
N GLU A 268 -1.88 18.95 -27.33
CA GLU A 268 -0.78 19.92 -27.42
C GLU A 268 -0.64 20.70 -26.10
#